data_AF-A0A959SRZ5-F1
#
_entry.id   AF-A0A959SRZ5-F1
#
_cell.length_a   1.000
_cell.length_b   1.000
_cell.length_c   1.000
_cell.angle_alpha   90.00
_cell.angle_beta   90.00
_cell.angle_gamma   90.00
#
_symmetry.space_group_name_H-M   'P 1'
#
loop_
_entity.id
_entity.type
_entity.pdbx_description
1 polymer ?
#
loop_
_entity_poly.entity_id
_entity_poly.type
_entity_poly.pdbx_seq_one_letter_code
_entity_poly.pdbx_strand_id
1 'polypeptide(L)'
;MRRIITVTLLAAIVAGIAWWMWQWGRGEHLPADPWGTVPADAAVVLEVPEPFAAWTRITGTSRFWSDLEGRPVFDRLDSVMVRLKRSDFAKQASGKEAPLVITWLPGKGPALVPLAAWPLAPSTGALQALGTAFGTAVPPELWSGVRIAIPADSALPALELGWAKGLLLIGTDATTVDRALQAGTGAPGPLFQQARESLSPGADAHLLIKPGLASQWLGARGQGIFPGDAPVEGWAALDVRVRPGAVLMNGLLF
;
A
#
# COMPACT_ATOMS: atom_id res chain seq x y z
N MET A 1 3.86 -56.15 -27.73
CA MET A 1 3.29 -54.83 -28.12
C MET A 1 2.24 -54.31 -27.14
N ARG A 2 1.18 -55.07 -26.83
CA ARG A 2 0.10 -54.62 -25.91
C ARG A 2 0.60 -54.12 -24.55
N ARG A 3 1.54 -54.82 -23.89
CA ARG A 3 2.16 -54.37 -22.62
C ARG A 3 2.95 -53.07 -22.72
N ILE A 4 3.65 -52.85 -23.84
CA ILE A 4 4.43 -51.61 -24.05
C ILE A 4 3.48 -50.43 -24.17
N ILE A 5 2.40 -50.59 -24.98
CA ILE A 5 1.37 -49.58 -25.14
C ILE A 5 0.72 -49.23 -23.78
N THR A 6 0.39 -50.24 -22.97
CA THR A 6 -0.21 -50.01 -21.64
C THR A 6 0.73 -49.26 -20.70
N VAL A 7 2.03 -49.61 -20.69
CA VAL A 7 3.02 -48.94 -19.84
C VAL A 7 3.24 -47.49 -20.29
N THR A 8 3.33 -47.23 -21.59
CA THR A 8 3.49 -45.86 -22.12
C THR A 8 2.26 -45.00 -21.83
N LEU A 9 1.06 -45.56 -21.95
CA LEU A 9 -0.19 -44.85 -21.65
C LEU A 9 -0.27 -44.48 -20.16
N LEU A 10 0.07 -45.41 -19.27
CA LEU A 10 0.11 -45.18 -17.82
C LEU A 10 1.14 -44.11 -17.46
N ALA A 11 2.33 -44.15 -18.05
CA ALA A 11 3.36 -43.15 -17.81
C ALA A 11 2.92 -41.75 -18.26
N ALA A 12 2.24 -41.64 -19.41
CA ALA A 12 1.71 -40.36 -19.90
C ALA A 12 0.63 -39.78 -18.99
N ILE A 13 -0.26 -40.63 -18.44
CA ILE A 13 -1.29 -40.21 -17.48
C ILE A 13 -0.64 -39.71 -16.19
N VAL A 14 0.34 -40.44 -15.64
CA VAL A 14 1.06 -40.03 -14.43
C VAL A 14 1.82 -38.72 -14.64
N ALA A 15 2.50 -38.56 -15.78
CA ALA A 15 3.16 -37.31 -16.13
C ALA A 15 2.18 -36.14 -16.28
N GLY A 16 1.01 -36.38 -16.87
CA GLY A 16 -0.06 -35.38 -16.97
C GLY A 16 -0.62 -34.96 -15.62
N ILE A 17 -0.85 -35.91 -14.71
CA ILE A 17 -1.29 -35.64 -13.33
C ILE A 17 -0.21 -34.88 -12.56
N ALA A 18 1.06 -35.29 -12.67
CA ALA A 18 2.17 -34.62 -12.02
C ALA A 18 2.35 -33.17 -12.52
N TRP A 19 2.23 -32.95 -13.83
CA TRP A 19 2.20 -31.60 -14.40
C TRP A 19 0.99 -30.82 -13.87
N TRP A 20 -0.21 -31.38 -13.93
CA TRP A 20 -1.43 -30.70 -13.47
C TRP A 20 -1.37 -30.33 -11.98
N MET A 21 -0.85 -31.21 -11.13
CA MET A 21 -0.58 -30.93 -9.72
C MET A 21 0.51 -29.88 -9.53
N TRP A 22 1.55 -29.88 -10.36
CA TRP A 22 2.60 -28.84 -10.34
C TRP A 22 2.08 -27.48 -10.79
N GLN A 23 1.12 -27.44 -11.74
CA GLN A 23 0.41 -26.23 -12.14
C GLN A 23 -0.49 -25.71 -11.02
N TRP A 24 -1.15 -26.59 -10.26
CA TRP A 24 -1.93 -26.20 -9.08
C TRP A 24 -1.06 -25.74 -7.90
N GLY A 25 0.15 -26.30 -7.78
CA GLY A 25 1.17 -25.84 -6.82
C GLY A 25 1.78 -24.47 -7.16
N ARG A 26 1.63 -24.00 -8.41
CA ARG A 26 1.77 -22.57 -8.75
C ARG A 26 0.48 -21.84 -8.39
N GLY A 27 0.02 -22.06 -7.17
CA GLY A 27 -1.22 -21.52 -6.65
C GLY A 27 -1.29 -20.04 -6.97
N GLU A 28 -2.48 -19.61 -7.41
CA GLU A 28 -2.90 -18.22 -7.32
C GLU A 28 -2.34 -17.69 -6.01
N HIS A 29 -1.35 -16.80 -6.10
CA HIS A 29 -0.83 -16.15 -4.91
C HIS A 29 -2.05 -15.51 -4.26
N LEU A 30 -2.45 -16.03 -3.09
CA LEU A 30 -3.43 -15.36 -2.25
C LEU A 30 -3.05 -13.88 -2.25
N PRO A 31 -3.99 -12.97 -2.56
CA PRO A 31 -3.68 -11.55 -2.63
C PRO A 31 -2.93 -11.18 -1.35
N ALA A 32 -1.69 -10.71 -1.51
CA ALA A 32 -0.87 -10.38 -0.34
C ALA A 32 -1.63 -9.34 0.48
N ASP A 33 -1.82 -9.57 1.79
CA ASP A 33 -2.54 -8.62 2.64
C ASP A 33 -1.62 -7.43 2.97
N PRO A 34 -1.85 -6.23 2.39
CA PRO A 34 -0.99 -5.08 2.65
C PRO A 34 -1.07 -4.63 4.12
N TRP A 35 -2.15 -4.93 4.84
CA TRP A 35 -2.29 -4.64 6.26
C TRP A 35 -1.27 -5.41 7.12
N GLY A 36 -0.75 -6.53 6.63
CA GLY A 36 0.32 -7.28 7.28
C GLY A 36 1.65 -6.53 7.37
N THR A 37 1.79 -5.38 6.69
CA THR A 37 2.99 -4.52 6.75
C THR A 37 2.88 -3.37 7.73
N VAL A 38 1.69 -3.16 8.32
CA VAL A 38 1.48 -2.06 9.25
C VAL A 38 2.26 -2.33 10.54
N PRO A 39 3.18 -1.44 10.92
CA PRO A 39 3.99 -1.60 12.12
C PRO A 39 3.26 -1.11 13.40
N ALA A 40 3.61 -1.65 14.56
CA ALA A 40 3.00 -1.24 15.84
C ALA A 40 3.17 0.26 16.18
N ASP A 41 4.28 0.86 15.75
CA ASP A 41 4.56 2.29 15.92
C ASP A 41 3.88 3.17 14.87
N ALA A 42 3.07 2.59 13.97
CA ALA A 42 2.26 3.35 13.02
C ALA A 42 1.44 4.43 13.72
N ALA A 43 1.43 5.61 13.11
CA ALA A 43 0.72 6.78 13.58
C ALA A 43 -0.58 7.02 12.82
N VAL A 44 -0.51 6.79 11.51
CA VAL A 44 -1.60 6.93 10.56
C VAL A 44 -1.51 5.78 9.58
N VAL A 45 -2.65 5.20 9.24
CA VAL A 45 -2.78 4.22 8.17
C VAL A 45 -3.92 4.66 7.26
N LEU A 46 -3.63 4.79 5.97
CA LEU A 46 -4.60 5.06 4.93
C LEU A 46 -4.69 3.84 4.02
N GLU A 47 -5.83 3.19 3.97
CA GLU A 47 -6.15 2.21 2.94
C GLU A 47 -6.94 2.89 1.84
N VAL A 48 -6.55 2.65 0.60
CA VAL A 48 -7.28 3.08 -0.59
C VAL A 48 -7.66 1.84 -1.39
N PRO A 49 -8.92 1.37 -1.33
CA PRO A 49 -9.35 0.15 -1.99
C PRO A 49 -9.13 0.18 -3.51
N GLU A 50 -9.44 1.32 -4.14
CA GLU A 50 -9.28 1.53 -5.58
C GLU A 50 -8.32 2.70 -5.86
N PRO A 51 -6.99 2.54 -5.72
CA PRO A 51 -6.05 3.66 -5.64
C PRO A 51 -6.16 4.64 -6.81
N PHE A 52 -6.23 4.15 -8.04
CA PHE A 52 -6.30 5.00 -9.23
C PHE A 52 -7.68 5.65 -9.43
N ALA A 53 -8.76 4.95 -9.07
CA ALA A 53 -10.11 5.48 -9.18
C ALA A 53 -10.34 6.56 -8.12
N ALA A 54 -9.99 6.26 -6.86
CA ALA A 54 -10.00 7.21 -5.76
C ALA A 54 -9.11 8.43 -6.06
N TRP A 55 -7.89 8.22 -6.58
CA TRP A 55 -7.01 9.33 -6.98
C TRP A 55 -7.67 10.26 -8.00
N THR A 56 -8.32 9.68 -9.02
CA THR A 56 -9.01 10.44 -10.06
C THR A 56 -10.21 11.21 -9.50
N ARG A 57 -10.95 10.62 -8.54
CA ARG A 57 -12.05 11.30 -7.84
C ARG A 57 -11.53 12.46 -6.98
N ILE A 58 -10.47 12.24 -6.21
CA ILE A 58 -9.83 13.25 -5.35
C ILE A 58 -9.34 14.43 -6.19
N THR A 59 -8.49 14.17 -7.18
CA THR A 59 -7.87 15.22 -8.00
C THR A 59 -8.84 15.90 -8.97
N GLY A 60 -9.87 15.19 -9.45
CA GLY A 60 -10.78 15.70 -10.47
C GLY A 60 -12.01 16.46 -9.95
N THR A 61 -12.43 16.24 -8.70
CA THR A 61 -13.73 16.77 -8.19
C THR A 61 -13.64 17.55 -6.90
N SER A 62 -12.51 17.48 -6.19
CA SER A 62 -12.38 18.04 -4.86
C SER A 62 -11.74 19.43 -4.91
N ARG A 63 -12.50 20.47 -4.55
CA ARG A 63 -11.91 21.79 -4.20
C ARG A 63 -10.95 21.70 -3.01
N PHE A 64 -11.12 20.67 -2.18
CA PHE A 64 -10.25 20.42 -1.05
C PHE A 64 -8.87 19.88 -1.48
N TRP A 65 -8.79 19.20 -2.64
CA TRP A 65 -7.49 18.74 -3.14
C TRP A 65 -6.57 19.90 -3.51
N SER A 66 -7.09 20.96 -4.16
CA SER A 66 -6.28 22.15 -4.50
C SER A 66 -5.70 22.85 -3.26
N ASP A 67 -6.38 22.78 -2.11
CA ASP A 67 -5.88 23.33 -0.84
C ASP A 67 -4.81 22.44 -0.19
N LEU A 68 -4.82 21.13 -0.50
CA LEU A 68 -3.86 20.15 0.01
C LEU A 68 -2.62 19.99 -0.87
N GLU A 69 -2.76 20.11 -2.19
CA GLU A 69 -1.67 19.94 -3.17
C GLU A 69 -0.49 20.87 -2.88
N GLY A 70 -0.75 22.08 -2.38
CA GLY A 70 0.31 23.01 -1.96
C GLY A 70 1.14 22.56 -0.75
N ARG A 71 0.81 21.43 -0.11
CA ARG A 71 1.57 20.88 1.02
C ARG A 71 2.55 19.79 0.55
N PRO A 72 3.81 19.80 1.00
CA PRO A 72 4.85 18.91 0.47
C PRO A 72 4.56 17.40 0.54
N VAL A 73 3.78 16.94 1.51
CA VAL A 73 3.44 15.51 1.65
C VAL A 73 2.46 15.06 0.56
N PHE A 74 1.49 15.91 0.21
CA PHE A 74 0.46 15.59 -0.78
C PHE A 74 0.98 15.75 -2.21
N ASP A 75 1.82 16.76 -2.46
CA ASP A 75 2.54 16.96 -3.72
C ASP A 75 3.41 15.74 -4.11
N ARG A 76 4.16 15.21 -3.14
CA ARG A 76 4.98 14.00 -3.35
C ARG A 76 4.14 12.77 -3.66
N LEU A 77 3.03 12.59 -2.93
CA LEU A 77 2.11 11.48 -3.18
C LEU A 77 1.47 11.60 -4.56
N ASP A 78 1.07 12.80 -4.99
CA ASP A 78 0.55 13.05 -6.33
C ASP A 78 1.57 12.67 -7.40
N SER A 79 2.80 13.14 -7.25
CA SER A 79 3.85 12.88 -8.23
C SER A 79 4.13 11.38 -8.41
N VAL A 80 4.08 10.60 -7.32
CA VAL A 80 4.17 9.13 -7.37
C VAL A 80 2.95 8.53 -8.09
N MET A 81 1.74 8.90 -7.69
CA MET A 81 0.50 8.36 -8.25
C MET A 81 0.32 8.70 -9.73
N VAL A 82 0.66 9.92 -10.14
CA VAL A 82 0.63 10.38 -11.54
C VAL A 82 1.60 9.57 -12.39
N ARG A 83 2.82 9.31 -11.89
CA ARG A 83 3.82 8.51 -12.63
C ARG A 83 3.42 7.06 -12.76
N LEU A 84 2.92 6.45 -11.68
CA LEU A 84 2.39 5.08 -11.73
C LEU A 84 1.17 4.96 -12.64
N LYS A 85 0.30 5.97 -12.68
CA LYS A 85 -0.87 6.01 -13.57
C LYS A 85 -0.49 6.18 -15.05
N ARG A 86 0.59 6.91 -15.34
CA ARG A 86 1.12 7.11 -16.71
C ARG A 86 1.88 5.89 -17.22
N SER A 87 2.34 5.01 -16.35
CA SER A 87 2.93 3.73 -16.73
C SER A 87 1.87 2.64 -16.86
N ASP A 88 2.28 1.45 -17.32
CA ASP A 88 1.42 0.28 -17.34
C ASP A 88 1.24 -0.37 -15.95
N PHE A 89 1.63 0.31 -14.86
CA PHE A 89 1.63 -0.27 -13.51
C PHE A 89 0.24 -0.73 -13.06
N ALA A 90 -0.81 0.03 -13.40
CA ALA A 90 -2.19 -0.35 -13.09
C ALA A 90 -2.61 -1.71 -13.68
N LYS A 91 -1.99 -2.14 -14.79
CA LYS A 91 -2.22 -3.46 -15.41
C LYS A 91 -1.42 -4.57 -14.72
N GLN A 92 -0.33 -4.21 -14.02
CA GLN A 92 0.59 -5.13 -13.37
C GLN A 92 0.26 -5.36 -11.90
N ALA A 93 -0.26 -4.36 -11.20
CA ALA A 93 -0.85 -4.52 -9.88
C ALA A 93 -1.93 -5.61 -9.98
N SER A 94 -1.76 -6.66 -9.18
CA SER A 94 -2.47 -7.94 -9.33
C SER A 94 -3.98 -7.77 -9.19
N GLY A 95 -4.72 -8.04 -10.28
CA GLY A 95 -6.18 -8.09 -10.30
C GLY A 95 -6.85 -6.72 -10.13
N LYS A 96 -8.11 -6.61 -10.53
CA LYS A 96 -8.90 -5.38 -10.34
C LYS A 96 -8.87 -4.99 -8.86
N GLU A 97 -8.20 -3.87 -8.58
CA GLU A 97 -8.28 -3.09 -7.33
C GLU A 97 -7.74 -3.76 -6.07
N ALA A 98 -6.46 -4.16 -6.12
CA ALA A 98 -5.71 -4.45 -4.89
C ALA A 98 -5.53 -3.17 -4.05
N PRO A 99 -5.89 -3.18 -2.76
CA PRO A 99 -5.83 -1.99 -1.91
C PRO A 99 -4.38 -1.51 -1.73
N LEU A 100 -4.19 -0.20 -1.83
CA LEU A 100 -2.95 0.46 -1.43
C LEU A 100 -3.06 0.82 0.05
N VAL A 101 -2.10 0.37 0.87
CA VAL A 101 -1.99 0.81 2.26
C VAL A 101 -0.80 1.74 2.40
N ILE A 102 -1.02 2.96 2.87
CA ILE A 102 0.02 3.93 3.19
C ILE A 102 0.07 4.07 4.71
N THR A 103 1.20 3.72 5.29
CA THR A 103 1.46 3.91 6.72
C THR A 103 2.38 5.11 6.89
N TRP A 104 2.05 6.01 7.81
CA TRP A 104 2.99 7.02 8.28
C TRP A 104 3.57 6.62 9.64
N LEU A 105 4.89 6.61 9.69
CA LEU A 105 5.70 6.29 10.86
C LEU A 105 6.27 7.55 11.51
N PRO A 106 6.39 7.60 12.84
CA PRO A 106 7.14 8.65 13.52
C PRO A 106 8.58 8.72 13.00
N GLY A 107 8.96 9.86 12.44
CA GLY A 107 10.32 10.16 12.01
C GLY A 107 11.13 10.90 13.09
N LYS A 108 12.24 11.52 12.68
CA LYS A 108 12.99 12.43 13.57
C LYS A 108 12.21 13.72 13.76
N GLY A 109 11.88 14.07 15.01
CA GLY A 109 11.13 15.28 15.33
C GLY A 109 9.65 15.19 14.91
N PRO A 110 9.04 16.25 14.36
CA PRO A 110 7.63 16.24 13.96
C PRO A 110 7.40 15.56 12.60
N ALA A 111 8.44 15.07 11.93
CA ALA A 111 8.34 14.49 10.59
C ALA A 111 7.66 13.11 10.62
N LEU A 112 6.86 12.84 9.59
CA LEU A 112 6.33 11.52 9.30
C LEU A 112 7.05 10.89 8.12
N VAL A 113 7.31 9.60 8.23
CA VAL A 113 7.93 8.80 7.18
C VAL A 113 6.87 7.90 6.55
N PRO A 114 6.45 8.15 5.30
CA PRO A 114 5.49 7.30 4.62
C PRO A 114 6.14 5.99 4.16
N LEU A 115 5.37 4.91 4.27
CA LEU A 115 5.61 3.61 3.67
C LEU A 115 4.32 3.16 2.97
N ALA A 116 4.36 3.05 1.65
CA ALA A 116 3.29 2.47 0.87
C ALA A 116 3.55 0.97 0.65
N ALA A 117 2.53 0.15 0.85
CA ALA A 117 2.52 -1.27 0.57
C ALA A 117 1.39 -1.57 -0.42
N TRP A 118 1.76 -2.20 -1.54
CA TRP A 118 0.84 -2.49 -2.64
C TRP A 118 1.04 -3.94 -3.12
N PRO A 119 -0.03 -4.77 -3.17
CA PRO A 119 0.07 -6.08 -3.79
C PRO A 119 0.57 -6.03 -5.23
N LEU A 120 1.65 -6.77 -5.49
CA LEU A 120 2.29 -6.83 -6.80
C LEU A 120 2.94 -8.21 -7.01
N ALA A 121 2.52 -8.88 -8.08
CA ALA A 121 3.12 -10.14 -8.49
C ALA A 121 4.44 -9.89 -9.25
N PRO A 122 5.51 -10.68 -8.99
CA PRO A 122 6.75 -10.57 -9.73
C PRO A 122 6.54 -10.82 -11.22
N SER A 123 6.91 -9.86 -12.06
CA SER A 123 6.89 -10.02 -13.51
C SER A 123 7.86 -9.06 -14.19
N THR A 124 8.31 -9.41 -15.40
CA THR A 124 9.11 -8.49 -16.23
C THR A 124 8.31 -7.24 -16.61
N GLY A 125 7.00 -7.38 -16.83
CA GLY A 125 6.11 -6.25 -17.11
C GLY A 125 6.00 -5.27 -15.93
N ALA A 126 5.97 -5.80 -14.70
CA ALA A 126 5.98 -4.98 -13.48
C ALA A 126 7.29 -4.20 -13.33
N LEU A 127 8.45 -4.84 -13.56
CA LEU A 127 9.75 -4.14 -13.55
C LEU A 127 9.81 -3.03 -14.60
N GLN A 128 9.32 -3.31 -15.82
CA GLN A 128 9.29 -2.31 -16.89
C GLN A 128 8.35 -1.14 -16.57
N ALA A 129 7.18 -1.44 -16.00
CA ALA A 129 6.21 -0.42 -15.60
C ALA A 129 6.75 0.47 -14.46
N LEU A 130 7.40 -0.13 -13.46
CA LEU A 130 8.07 0.61 -12.40
C LEU A 130 9.22 1.46 -12.94
N GLY A 131 10.04 0.89 -13.83
CA GLY A 131 11.15 1.63 -14.41
C GLY A 131 10.72 2.79 -15.30
N THR A 132 9.60 2.62 -16.01
CA THR A 132 8.97 3.70 -16.78
C THR A 132 8.37 4.77 -15.85
N ALA A 133 7.71 4.38 -14.77
CA ALA A 133 7.16 5.33 -13.80
C ALA A 133 8.26 6.18 -13.13
N PHE A 134 9.36 5.54 -12.73
CA PHE A 134 10.41 6.21 -11.96
C PHE A 134 11.58 6.73 -12.79
N GLY A 135 11.58 6.51 -14.12
CA GLY A 135 12.62 7.00 -15.02
C GLY A 135 13.99 6.32 -14.84
N THR A 136 14.05 5.21 -14.12
CA THR A 136 15.28 4.44 -13.87
C THR A 136 15.00 2.95 -14.02
N ALA A 137 15.95 2.17 -14.51
CA ALA A 137 15.77 0.73 -14.65
C ALA A 137 15.62 0.07 -13.27
N VAL A 138 14.53 -0.68 -13.06
CA VAL A 138 14.33 -1.47 -11.85
C VAL A 138 14.81 -2.90 -12.11
N PRO A 139 15.86 -3.36 -11.42
CA PRO A 139 16.50 -4.61 -11.75
C PRO A 139 15.77 -5.80 -11.07
N PRO A 140 15.87 -7.02 -11.60
CA PRO A 140 15.09 -8.17 -11.12
C PRO A 140 15.39 -8.59 -9.67
N GLU A 141 16.51 -8.13 -9.11
CA GLU A 141 16.93 -8.32 -7.72
C GLU A 141 15.89 -7.79 -6.72
N LEU A 142 15.03 -6.84 -7.15
CA LEU A 142 13.88 -6.39 -6.36
C LEU A 142 13.05 -7.59 -5.86
N TRP A 143 12.78 -8.57 -6.72
CA TRP A 143 11.99 -9.76 -6.40
C TRP A 143 12.69 -10.73 -5.44
N SER A 144 14.00 -10.58 -5.26
CA SER A 144 14.78 -11.30 -4.28
C SER A 144 14.81 -10.61 -2.91
N GLY A 145 14.04 -9.53 -2.74
CA GLY A 145 14.00 -8.74 -1.51
C GLY A 145 15.13 -7.73 -1.38
N VAL A 146 15.88 -7.47 -2.46
CA VAL A 146 16.92 -6.43 -2.47
C VAL A 146 16.25 -5.07 -2.56
N ARG A 147 16.61 -4.16 -1.65
CA ARG A 147 16.15 -2.77 -1.71
C ARG A 147 16.81 -2.05 -2.87
N ILE A 148 16.03 -1.34 -3.66
CA ILE A 148 16.48 -0.55 -4.80
C ILE A 148 16.24 0.93 -4.50
N ALA A 149 17.32 1.72 -4.48
CA ALA A 149 17.23 3.16 -4.34
C ALA A 149 16.90 3.81 -5.70
N ILE A 150 15.92 4.70 -5.69
CA ILE A 150 15.48 5.51 -6.82
C ILE A 150 15.93 6.96 -6.54
N PRO A 151 16.81 7.53 -7.38
CA PRO A 151 17.29 8.88 -7.17
C PRO A 151 16.15 9.89 -7.32
N ALA A 152 16.25 11.02 -6.60
CA ALA A 152 15.35 12.15 -6.79
C ALA A 152 15.50 12.74 -8.19
N ASP A 153 14.42 13.31 -8.71
CA ASP A 153 14.44 14.11 -9.94
C ASP A 153 13.61 15.40 -9.76
N SER A 154 13.30 16.10 -10.85
CA SER A 154 12.56 17.37 -10.80
C SER A 154 11.11 17.23 -10.33
N ALA A 155 10.54 16.01 -10.31
CA ALA A 155 9.15 15.76 -9.91
C ALA A 155 9.04 14.75 -8.75
N LEU A 156 10.02 13.88 -8.53
CA LEU A 156 10.00 12.88 -7.46
C LEU A 156 11.07 13.12 -6.40
N PRO A 157 10.75 12.93 -5.11
CA PRO A 157 11.77 12.77 -4.09
C PRO A 157 12.55 11.48 -4.32
N ALA A 158 13.68 11.32 -3.63
CA ALA A 158 14.35 10.02 -3.57
C ALA A 158 13.40 8.99 -2.93
N LEU A 159 13.33 7.81 -3.54
CA LEU A 159 12.47 6.71 -3.09
C LEU A 159 13.31 5.46 -2.86
N GLU A 160 12.78 4.58 -2.03
CA GLU A 160 13.33 3.27 -1.74
C GLU A 160 12.26 2.25 -2.10
N LEU A 161 12.59 1.31 -2.99
CA LEU A 161 11.72 0.22 -3.38
C LEU A 161 12.17 -1.07 -2.69
N GLY A 162 11.21 -1.86 -2.26
CA GLY A 162 11.44 -3.22 -1.78
C GLY A 162 10.32 -4.14 -2.25
N TRP A 163 10.56 -5.44 -2.27
CA TRP A 163 9.49 -6.41 -2.46
C TRP A 163 9.61 -7.54 -1.44
N ALA A 164 8.54 -7.79 -0.71
CA ALA A 164 8.47 -8.87 0.26
C ALA A 164 7.05 -9.41 0.37
N LYS A 165 6.91 -10.73 0.48
CA LYS A 165 5.61 -11.41 0.72
C LYS A 165 4.51 -11.01 -0.30
N GLY A 166 4.87 -10.76 -1.56
CA GLY A 166 3.91 -10.35 -2.59
C GLY A 166 3.50 -8.88 -2.56
N LEU A 167 4.18 -8.05 -1.76
CA LEU A 167 3.94 -6.62 -1.66
C LEU A 167 5.13 -5.85 -2.22
N LEU A 168 4.85 -4.90 -3.11
CA LEU A 168 5.74 -3.79 -3.40
C LEU A 168 5.70 -2.81 -2.24
N LEU A 169 6.88 -2.46 -1.75
CA LEU A 169 7.10 -1.45 -0.72
C LEU A 169 7.70 -0.21 -1.38
N ILE A 170 7.14 0.96 -1.11
CA ILE A 170 7.65 2.26 -1.57
C ILE A 170 7.78 3.16 -0.36
N GLY A 171 9.00 3.56 0.00
CA GLY A 171 9.27 4.48 1.09
C GLY A 171 10.14 5.65 0.65
N THR A 172 10.25 6.67 1.49
CA THR A 172 11.20 7.79 1.31
C THR A 172 12.46 7.64 2.17
N ASP A 173 12.58 6.52 2.89
CA ASP A 173 13.67 6.27 3.83
C ASP A 173 14.05 4.78 3.82
N ALA A 174 15.35 4.55 3.72
CA ALA A 174 15.98 3.24 3.64
C ALA A 174 15.67 2.36 4.86
N THR A 175 15.74 2.95 6.06
CA THR A 175 15.53 2.24 7.33
C THR A 175 14.12 1.68 7.44
N THR A 176 13.15 2.46 6.97
CA THR A 176 11.73 2.09 6.99
C THR A 176 11.44 0.92 6.04
N VAL A 177 11.99 0.97 4.82
CA VAL A 177 11.84 -0.12 3.84
C VAL A 177 12.56 -1.39 4.31
N ASP A 178 13.78 -1.28 4.86
CA ASP A 178 14.50 -2.45 5.40
C ASP A 178 13.73 -3.14 6.53
N ARG A 179 13.14 -2.34 7.43
CA ARG A 179 12.32 -2.86 8.53
C ARG A 179 11.10 -3.63 8.01
N ALA A 180 10.47 -3.13 6.96
CA ALA A 180 9.33 -3.79 6.33
C ALA A 180 9.75 -5.06 5.55
N LEU A 181 10.91 -5.04 4.88
CA LEU A 181 11.48 -6.20 4.18
C LEU A 181 11.84 -7.35 5.14
N GLN A 182 12.35 -7.03 6.33
CA GLN A 182 12.77 -8.03 7.32
C GLN A 182 11.62 -8.75 8.03
N ALA A 183 10.35 -8.36 7.78
CA ALA A 183 9.16 -9.03 8.26
C ALA A 183 9.15 -9.31 9.78
N GLY A 184 8.78 -8.29 10.55
CA GLY A 184 8.56 -8.41 11.99
C GLY A 184 8.20 -7.09 12.64
N THR A 185 7.62 -6.17 11.88
CA THR A 185 7.05 -4.96 12.46
C THR A 185 5.90 -5.41 13.34
N GLY A 186 6.11 -5.49 14.66
CA GLY A 186 5.13 -6.08 15.58
C GLY A 186 3.70 -5.66 15.22
N ALA A 187 2.79 -6.64 15.16
CA ALA A 187 1.42 -6.35 14.74
C ALA A 187 0.82 -5.29 15.66
N PRO A 188 0.07 -4.31 15.12
CA PRO A 188 -0.63 -3.34 15.95
C PRO A 188 -1.52 -4.05 16.98
N GLY A 189 -1.67 -3.43 18.16
CA GLY A 189 -2.40 -4.01 19.28
C GLY A 189 -3.92 -4.18 19.03
N PRO A 190 -4.67 -4.75 19.99
CA PRO A 190 -6.08 -5.10 19.83
C PRO A 190 -7.00 -3.95 19.38
N LEU A 191 -6.79 -2.73 19.88
CA LEU A 191 -7.58 -1.55 19.49
C LEU A 191 -7.44 -1.22 18.00
N PHE A 192 -6.27 -1.47 17.41
CA PHE A 192 -6.09 -1.29 15.97
C PHE A 192 -6.90 -2.31 15.18
N GLN A 193 -6.95 -3.57 15.64
CA GLN A 193 -7.75 -4.60 14.96
C GLN A 193 -9.24 -4.26 15.04
N GLN A 194 -9.74 -3.83 16.19
CA GLN A 194 -11.13 -3.35 16.33
C GLN A 194 -11.41 -2.15 15.41
N ALA A 195 -10.49 -1.18 15.35
CA ALA A 195 -10.60 -0.04 14.45
C ALA A 195 -10.67 -0.47 12.98
N ARG A 196 -9.81 -1.40 12.54
CA ARG A 196 -9.81 -1.97 11.19
C ARG A 196 -11.11 -2.74 10.90
N GLU A 197 -11.60 -3.54 11.85
CA GLU A 197 -12.84 -4.30 11.70
C GLU A 197 -14.09 -3.43 11.59
N SER A 198 -14.01 -2.17 12.04
CA SER A 198 -15.13 -1.21 11.98
C SER A 198 -15.29 -0.49 10.63
N LEU A 199 -14.35 -0.67 9.71
CA LEU A 199 -14.34 0.00 8.41
C LEU A 199 -15.49 -0.49 7.51
N SER A 200 -16.26 0.44 6.94
CA SER A 200 -17.46 0.09 6.16
C SER A 200 -17.12 -0.09 4.68
N PRO A 201 -17.71 -1.06 3.97
CA PRO A 201 -17.51 -1.17 2.52
C PRO A 201 -18.02 0.09 1.76
N GLY A 202 -17.40 0.37 0.61
CA GLY A 202 -17.82 1.44 -0.30
C GLY A 202 -17.39 2.86 0.10
N ALA A 203 -16.37 3.00 0.96
CA ALA A 203 -15.64 4.25 1.12
C ALA A 203 -14.62 4.44 -0.02
N ASP A 204 -14.22 5.68 -0.28
CA ASP A 204 -13.13 5.98 -1.22
C ASP A 204 -11.76 5.69 -0.61
N ALA A 205 -11.65 5.81 0.72
CA ALA A 205 -10.49 5.42 1.51
C ALA A 205 -10.91 5.16 2.97
N HIS A 206 -10.08 4.43 3.69
CA HIS A 206 -10.19 4.21 5.12
C HIS A 206 -8.98 4.81 5.83
N LEU A 207 -9.22 5.63 6.84
CA LEU A 207 -8.18 6.32 7.60
C LEU A 207 -8.23 5.86 9.06
N LEU A 208 -7.17 5.17 9.50
CA LEU A 208 -6.92 4.92 10.91
C LEU A 208 -5.88 5.93 11.42
N ILE A 209 -6.18 6.64 12.49
CA ILE A 209 -5.28 7.65 13.04
C ILE A 209 -5.27 7.63 14.56
N LYS A 210 -4.08 7.75 15.17
CA LYS A 210 -3.93 7.99 16.61
C LYS A 210 -4.34 9.42 16.94
N PRO A 211 -5.44 9.66 17.68
CA PRO A 211 -5.96 11.00 17.92
C PRO A 211 -4.96 11.93 18.62
N GLY A 212 -4.29 11.44 19.67
CA GLY A 212 -3.29 12.22 20.39
C GLY A 212 -2.15 12.73 19.50
N LEU A 213 -1.81 12.00 18.44
CA LEU A 213 -0.78 12.38 17.48
C LEU A 213 -1.32 13.31 16.39
N ALA A 214 -2.56 13.08 15.92
CA ALA A 214 -3.26 13.99 15.03
C ALA A 214 -3.36 15.41 15.60
N SER A 215 -3.77 15.52 16.88
CA SER A 215 -3.92 16.81 17.57
C SER A 215 -2.59 17.55 17.74
N GLN A 216 -1.48 16.82 17.91
CA GLN A 216 -0.14 17.40 17.94
C GLN A 216 0.26 18.01 16.59
N TRP A 217 -0.01 17.31 15.48
CA TRP A 217 0.38 17.78 14.16
C TRP A 217 -0.49 18.89 13.61
N LEU A 218 -1.79 18.87 13.92
CA LEU A 218 -2.71 19.93 13.50
C LEU A 218 -2.50 21.22 14.29
N GLY A 219 -1.62 21.23 15.31
CA GLY A 219 -1.44 22.37 16.21
C GLY A 219 -2.72 22.72 16.96
N ALA A 220 -3.66 21.78 17.03
CA ALA A 220 -5.04 21.98 17.45
C ALA A 220 -5.30 21.27 18.79
N ARG A 221 -4.37 21.35 19.75
CA ARG A 221 -4.65 20.86 21.10
C ARG A 221 -5.88 21.61 21.64
N GLY A 222 -6.93 20.87 22.01
CA GLY A 222 -8.20 21.44 22.45
C GLY A 222 -9.13 21.98 21.34
N GLN A 223 -8.81 21.81 20.05
CA GLN A 223 -9.66 22.24 18.92
C GLN A 223 -9.75 21.15 17.82
N GLY A 224 -10.86 21.10 17.08
CA GLY A 224 -11.05 20.16 15.96
C GLY A 224 -11.76 18.85 16.33
N ILE A 225 -11.46 17.77 15.62
CA ILE A 225 -12.17 16.46 15.69
C ILE A 225 -12.02 15.73 17.04
N PHE A 226 -11.07 16.12 17.88
CA PHE A 226 -10.83 15.55 19.22
C PHE A 226 -10.83 16.68 20.26
N PRO A 227 -12.00 17.11 20.75
CA PRO A 227 -12.19 18.39 21.47
C PRO A 227 -11.74 18.38 22.95
N GLY A 228 -10.66 17.66 23.28
CA GLY A 228 -10.14 17.58 24.65
C GLY A 228 -8.75 18.22 24.82
N ASP A 229 -8.47 18.73 26.02
CA ASP A 229 -7.13 19.18 26.41
C ASP A 229 -6.17 18.01 26.65
N ALA A 230 -6.72 16.84 26.99
CA ALA A 230 -5.97 15.60 27.16
C ALA A 230 -5.86 14.85 25.82
N PRO A 231 -4.69 14.23 25.52
CA PRO A 231 -4.56 13.36 24.36
C PRO A 231 -5.53 12.18 24.51
N VAL A 232 -6.34 11.97 23.47
CA VAL A 232 -7.18 10.78 23.35
C VAL A 232 -6.29 9.64 22.88
N GLU A 233 -6.12 8.64 23.74
CA GLU A 233 -5.44 7.38 23.43
C GLU A 233 -6.31 6.51 22.54
N GLY A 234 -5.69 5.57 21.81
CA GLY A 234 -6.39 4.64 20.94
C GLY A 234 -6.34 5.01 19.46
N TRP A 235 -7.36 4.62 18.70
CA TRP A 235 -7.47 4.78 17.25
C TRP A 235 -8.82 5.34 16.83
N ALA A 236 -8.81 6.39 16.02
CA ALA A 236 -9.98 6.79 15.26
C ALA A 236 -9.98 6.06 13.92
N ALA A 237 -11.08 5.38 13.60
CA ALA A 237 -11.33 4.75 12.31
C ALA A 237 -12.32 5.59 11.52
N LEU A 238 -11.91 6.11 10.37
CA LEU A 238 -12.68 7.04 9.56
C LEU A 238 -12.84 6.51 8.13
N ASP A 239 -14.09 6.33 7.71
CA ASP A 239 -14.47 6.11 6.32
C ASP A 239 -14.51 7.46 5.59
N VAL A 240 -13.68 7.60 4.56
CA VAL A 240 -13.55 8.82 3.76
C VAL A 240 -14.31 8.65 2.45
N ARG A 241 -15.21 9.59 2.17
CA ARG A 241 -15.92 9.68 0.90
C ARG A 241 -15.75 11.05 0.27
N VAL A 242 -15.29 11.06 -0.97
CA VAL A 242 -15.07 12.27 -1.75
C VAL A 242 -16.35 12.60 -2.52
N ARG A 243 -16.77 13.85 -2.43
CA ARG A 243 -17.89 14.41 -3.18
C ARG A 243 -17.45 15.70 -3.86
N PRO A 244 -18.15 16.16 -4.91
CA PRO A 244 -17.87 17.45 -5.51
C PRO A 244 -17.91 18.57 -4.45
N GLY A 245 -16.75 19.17 -4.18
CA GLY A 245 -16.60 20.25 -3.20
C GLY A 245 -16.70 19.85 -1.70
N ALA A 246 -16.74 18.57 -1.36
CA ALA A 246 -16.80 18.14 0.05
C ALA A 246 -16.08 16.80 0.29
N VAL A 247 -15.53 16.64 1.49
CA VAL A 247 -15.04 15.36 2.00
C VAL A 247 -15.90 14.98 3.19
N LEU A 248 -16.54 13.82 3.09
CA LEU A 248 -17.33 13.24 4.17
C LEU A 248 -16.44 12.25 4.93
N MET A 249 -16.32 12.44 6.24
CA MET A 249 -15.64 11.52 7.13
C MET A 249 -16.67 11.03 8.15
N ASN A 250 -16.88 9.72 8.20
CA ASN A 250 -17.71 9.07 9.22
C ASN A 250 -16.86 8.05 9.96
N GLY A 251 -17.04 7.89 11.27
CA GLY A 251 -16.16 6.98 11.99
C GLY A 251 -16.41 6.83 13.47
N LEU A 252 -15.58 6.00 14.07
CA LEU A 252 -15.63 5.58 15.47
C LEU A 252 -14.26 5.75 16.12
N LEU A 253 -14.26 5.83 17.45
CA LEU A 253 -13.07 5.90 18.28
C LEU A 253 -12.97 4.62 19.12
N PHE A 254 -11.78 4.02 19.17
CA PHE A 254 -11.45 2.75 19.84
C PHE A 254 -10.31 2.93 20.82
#